data_AF-A0AAE1UCY5-F1
#
_entry.id   AF-A0AAE1UCY5-F1
#
_cell.length_a   1.000
_cell.length_b   1.000
_cell.length_c   1.000
_cell.angle_alpha   90.00
_cell.angle_beta   90.00
_cell.angle_gamma   90.00
#
_symmetry.space_group_name_H-M   'P 1'
#
loop_
_entity.id
_entity.type
_entity.pdbx_description
1 polymer ?
#
loop_
_entity_poly.entity_id
_entity_poly.type
_entity_poly.pdbx_seq_one_letter_code
_entity_poly.pdbx_strand_id
1 'polypeptide(L)'
;MVEEEMEMVEEMEMVEEEMEMVEEEMEMVEEEMEMVEEEEEEEMVKEEEEEMEMVKEEEEEEEEMVKEEEEERVGRLILERYGTPTSGLRGRALSRPNLPDRLGGRDYIARHYLIPIPPPEKQEGETRKKRKRAQRQCIVCAHSEIRDRVRQLVTTMCKECQLPMCMLCFQIYHVQIKY
;
A
#
# COMPACT_ATOMS: atom_id res chain seq x y z
N MET A 1 17.97 66.86 -66.33
CA MET A 1 17.12 67.65 -65.41
C MET A 1 15.76 66.98 -65.21
N VAL A 2 14.84 66.92 -66.19
CA VAL A 2 13.54 66.25 -65.96
C VAL A 2 13.63 64.71 -65.95
N GLU A 3 14.49 64.12 -66.79
CA GLU A 3 14.68 62.66 -66.81
C GLU A 3 15.38 62.14 -65.54
N GLU A 4 16.42 62.85 -65.07
CA GLU A 4 17.13 62.52 -63.82
C GLU A 4 16.23 62.64 -62.58
N GLU A 5 15.28 63.58 -62.56
CA GLU A 5 14.30 63.70 -61.46
C GLU A 5 13.27 62.56 -61.45
N MET A 6 12.94 62.00 -62.62
CA MET A 6 12.00 60.91 -62.74
C MET A 6 12.63 59.57 -62.33
N GLU A 7 13.90 59.34 -62.69
CA GLU A 7 14.67 58.16 -62.24
C GLU A 7 14.84 58.13 -60.71
N MET A 8 15.09 59.28 -60.07
CA MET A 8 15.22 59.36 -58.60
C MET A 8 13.89 59.07 -57.86
N VAL A 9 12.74 59.33 -58.49
CA VAL A 9 11.43 59.05 -57.88
C VAL A 9 11.12 57.56 -57.97
N GLU A 10 11.40 56.92 -59.11
CA GLU A 10 11.24 55.47 -59.27
C GLU A 10 12.19 54.69 -58.34
N GLU A 11 13.43 55.16 -58.14
CA GLU A 11 14.36 54.57 -57.16
C GLU A 11 13.85 54.72 -55.72
N MET A 12 13.19 55.83 -55.38
CA MET A 12 12.66 56.06 -54.04
C MET A 12 11.42 55.21 -53.74
N GLU A 13 10.54 55.02 -54.72
CA GLU A 13 9.37 54.13 -54.60
C GLU A 13 9.79 52.66 -54.41
N MET A 14 10.82 52.20 -55.15
CA MET A 14 11.36 50.84 -54.96
C MET A 14 11.98 50.64 -53.58
N VAL A 15 12.63 51.67 -53.02
CA VAL A 15 13.22 51.59 -51.67
C VAL A 15 12.14 51.61 -50.57
N GLU A 16 11.05 52.35 -50.77
CA GLU A 16 9.90 52.33 -49.86
C GLU A 16 9.23 50.96 -49.84
N GLU A 17 9.00 50.33 -51.00
CA GLU A 17 8.46 48.96 -51.09
C GLU A 17 9.40 47.92 -50.46
N GLU A 18 10.73 48.05 -50.65
CA GLU A 18 11.70 47.17 -49.99
C GLU A 18 11.68 47.35 -48.47
N MET A 19 11.51 48.57 -47.97
CA MET A 19 11.45 48.85 -46.53
C MET A 19 10.16 48.30 -45.89
N GLU A 20 9.01 48.41 -46.55
CA GLU A 20 7.76 47.80 -46.08
C GLU A 20 7.85 46.27 -46.00
N MET A 21 8.42 45.61 -47.02
CA MET A 21 8.61 44.15 -46.98
C MET A 21 9.54 43.71 -45.84
N VAL A 22 10.58 44.50 -45.54
CA VAL A 22 11.50 44.22 -44.43
C VAL A 22 10.83 44.43 -43.07
N GLU A 23 9.97 45.44 -42.93
CA GLU A 23 9.18 45.66 -41.71
C GLU A 23 8.21 44.49 -41.45
N GLU A 24 7.49 44.02 -42.48
CA GLU A 24 6.61 42.85 -42.38
C GLU A 24 7.37 41.56 -42.04
N GLU A 25 8.55 41.35 -42.64
CA GLU A 25 9.41 40.21 -42.28
C GLU A 25 9.89 40.28 -40.82
N MET A 26 10.21 41.47 -40.32
CA MET A 26 10.66 41.65 -38.94
C MET A 26 9.53 41.39 -37.93
N GLU A 27 8.30 41.85 -38.22
CA GLU A 27 7.12 41.56 -37.38
C GLU A 27 6.82 40.06 -37.31
N MET A 28 6.86 39.34 -38.45
CA MET A 28 6.66 37.88 -38.45
C MET A 28 7.73 37.14 -37.64
N VAL A 29 8.98 37.59 -37.69
CA VAL A 29 10.07 37.00 -36.90
C VAL A 29 9.92 37.27 -35.40
N GLU A 30 9.43 38.45 -35.02
CA GLU A 30 9.13 38.77 -33.62
C GLU A 30 7.98 37.90 -33.08
N GLU A 31 6.89 37.72 -33.84
CA GLU A 31 5.79 36.82 -33.46
C GLU A 31 6.22 35.36 -33.35
N GLU A 32 7.07 34.87 -34.27
CA GLU A 32 7.63 33.51 -34.18
C GLU A 32 8.52 33.34 -32.94
N MET A 33 9.30 34.36 -32.57
CA MET A 33 10.15 34.31 -31.39
C MET A 33 9.33 34.30 -30.09
N GLU A 34 8.26 35.10 -29.99
CA GLU A 34 7.36 35.09 -28.83
C GLU A 34 6.67 33.74 -28.64
N MET A 35 6.19 33.10 -29.72
CA MET A 35 5.58 31.77 -29.64
C MET A 35 6.56 30.70 -29.14
N VAL A 36 7.83 30.76 -29.56
CA VAL A 36 8.86 29.80 -29.11
C VAL A 36 9.19 30.00 -27.64
N GLU A 37 9.26 31.25 -27.16
CA GLU A 37 9.48 31.53 -25.73
C GLU A 37 8.33 31.01 -24.86
N GLU A 38 7.07 31.20 -25.30
CA GLU A 38 5.90 30.67 -24.58
C GLU A 38 5.89 29.13 -24.54
N GLU A 39 6.21 28.46 -25.66
CA GLU A 39 6.29 26.99 -25.71
C GLU A 39 7.41 26.44 -24.79
N GLU A 40 8.58 27.08 -24.75
CA GLU A 40 9.68 26.68 -23.86
C GLU A 40 9.30 26.87 -22.37
N GLU A 41 8.59 27.94 -22.01
CA GLU A 41 8.11 28.14 -20.64
C GLU A 41 7.07 27.09 -20.24
N GLU A 42 6.13 26.73 -21.12
CA GLU A 42 5.14 25.69 -20.85
C GLU A 42 5.79 24.31 -20.68
N GLU A 43 6.78 23.97 -21.49
CA GLU A 43 7.52 22.71 -21.35
C GLU A 43 8.26 22.64 -20.02
N MET A 44 8.95 23.71 -19.61
CA MET A 44 9.65 23.75 -18.31
C MET A 44 8.70 23.59 -17.12
N VAL A 45 7.54 24.27 -17.15
CA VAL A 45 6.55 24.15 -16.06
C VAL A 45 6.01 22.72 -15.99
N LYS A 46 5.77 22.08 -17.13
CA LYS A 46 5.28 20.71 -17.18
C LYS A 46 6.31 19.71 -16.65
N GLU A 47 7.58 19.87 -16.99
CA GLU A 47 8.66 19.03 -16.45
C GLU A 47 8.75 19.17 -14.91
N GLU A 48 8.64 20.38 -14.36
CA GLU A 48 8.65 20.60 -12.91
C GLU A 48 7.43 19.96 -12.21
N GLU A 49 6.24 20.00 -12.83
CA GLU A 49 5.05 19.35 -12.29
C GLU A 49 5.19 17.82 -12.28
N GLU A 50 5.71 17.23 -13.35
CA GLU A 50 5.96 15.78 -13.46
C GLU A 50 7.01 15.32 -12.43
N GLU A 51 8.09 16.08 -12.22
CA GLU A 51 9.09 15.77 -11.17
C GLU A 51 8.47 15.83 -9.77
N MET A 52 7.63 16.83 -9.48
CA MET A 52 6.98 16.95 -8.18
C MET A 52 6.00 15.81 -7.91
N GLU A 53 5.28 15.34 -8.93
CA GLU A 53 4.36 14.20 -8.80
C GLU A 53 5.11 12.91 -8.48
N MET A 54 6.24 12.64 -9.16
CA MET A 54 7.07 11.46 -8.88
C MET A 54 7.60 11.43 -7.44
N VAL A 55 8.10 12.57 -6.93
CA VAL A 55 8.62 12.65 -5.54
C VAL A 55 7.52 12.36 -4.53
N LYS A 56 6.30 12.82 -4.80
CA LYS A 56 5.16 12.59 -3.90
C LYS A 56 4.74 11.13 -3.86
N GLU A 57 4.74 10.44 -5.01
CA GLU A 57 4.45 9.00 -5.06
C GLU A 57 5.50 8.19 -4.27
N GLU A 58 6.79 8.51 -4.42
CA GLU A 58 7.86 7.86 -3.67
C GLU A 58 7.72 8.06 -2.14
N GLU A 59 7.39 9.28 -1.68
CA GLU A 59 7.15 9.55 -0.26
C GLU A 59 5.94 8.76 0.30
N GLU A 60 4.86 8.64 -0.48
CA GLU A 60 3.68 7.87 -0.07
C GLU A 60 4.00 6.36 0.02
N GLU A 61 4.76 5.81 -0.93
CA GLU A 61 5.20 4.40 -0.89
C GLU A 61 6.14 4.12 0.31
N GLU A 62 7.09 5.02 0.59
CA GLU A 62 7.96 4.89 1.76
C GLU A 62 7.16 4.92 3.07
N GLU A 63 6.18 5.81 3.19
CA GLU A 63 5.32 5.87 4.37
C GLU A 63 4.52 4.57 4.58
N GLU A 64 4.01 3.95 3.52
CA GLU A 64 3.28 2.69 3.62
C GLU A 64 4.19 1.55 4.07
N MET A 65 5.41 1.45 3.52
CA MET A 65 6.39 0.45 3.94
C MET A 65 6.76 0.59 5.43
N VAL A 66 6.98 1.81 5.91
CA VAL A 66 7.30 2.07 7.32
C VAL A 66 6.15 1.65 8.25
N LYS A 67 4.89 1.88 7.84
CA LYS A 67 3.70 1.45 8.59
C LYS A 67 3.62 -0.08 8.67
N GLU A 68 3.86 -0.78 7.55
CA GLU A 68 3.83 -2.25 7.51
C GLU A 68 4.94 -2.87 8.38
N GLU A 69 6.17 -2.35 8.31
CA GLU A 69 7.28 -2.81 9.15
C GLU A 69 7.00 -2.60 10.66
N GLU A 70 6.38 -1.48 11.02
CA GLU A 70 6.03 -1.22 12.42
C GLU A 70 4.95 -2.19 12.93
N GLU A 71 3.94 -2.50 12.12
CA GLU A 71 2.92 -3.51 12.45
C GLU A 71 3.53 -4.90 12.60
N GLU A 72 4.42 -5.32 11.71
CA GLU A 72 5.10 -6.62 11.79
C GLU A 72 5.99 -6.70 13.05
N ARG A 73 6.70 -5.61 13.38
CA ARG A 73 7.50 -5.49 14.60
C ARG A 73 6.64 -5.62 15.85
N VAL A 74 5.50 -4.94 15.90
CA VAL A 74 4.54 -5.03 17.02
C VAL A 74 3.98 -6.45 17.13
N GLY A 75 3.62 -7.07 16.00
CA GLY A 75 3.18 -8.47 15.93
C GLY A 75 4.20 -9.44 16.53
N ARG A 76 5.48 -9.31 16.14
CA ARG A 76 6.59 -10.10 16.71
C ARG A 76 6.74 -9.88 18.22
N LEU A 77 6.73 -8.63 18.69
CA LEU A 77 6.85 -8.32 20.13
C LEU A 77 5.69 -8.90 20.96
N ILE A 78 4.47 -8.90 20.42
CA ILE A 78 3.31 -9.52 21.07
C ILE A 78 3.48 -11.04 21.13
N LEU A 79 3.94 -11.66 20.03
CA LEU A 79 4.17 -13.10 19.96
C LEU A 79 5.31 -13.55 20.90
N GLU A 80 6.42 -12.82 20.99
CA GLU A 80 7.53 -13.17 21.88
C GLU A 80 7.13 -13.12 23.36
N ARG A 81 6.39 -12.08 23.77
CA ARG A 81 6.07 -11.84 25.19
C ARG A 81 4.84 -12.63 25.68
N TYR A 82 3.85 -12.82 24.82
CA TYR A 82 2.63 -13.55 25.15
C TYR A 82 2.57 -14.97 24.59
N GLY A 83 3.48 -15.34 23.68
CA GLY A 83 3.58 -16.68 23.09
C GLY A 83 4.36 -17.68 23.93
N THR A 84 5.03 -17.25 25.00
CA THR A 84 5.53 -18.20 26.00
C THR A 84 4.38 -18.59 26.95
N PRO A 85 3.98 -19.87 27.01
CA PRO A 85 3.15 -20.34 28.11
C PRO A 85 3.98 -20.17 29.38
N THR A 86 3.71 -19.09 30.11
CA THR A 86 4.26 -18.85 31.44
C THR A 86 3.62 -19.85 32.40
N SER A 87 3.99 -21.11 32.28
CA SER A 87 3.75 -22.15 33.26
C SER A 87 4.57 -21.82 34.51
N GLY A 88 4.12 -20.83 35.30
CA GLY A 88 4.76 -20.52 36.58
C GLY A 88 4.53 -19.11 37.13
N LEU A 89 4.24 -18.10 36.32
CA LEU A 89 4.14 -16.72 36.83
C LEU A 89 2.72 -16.40 37.33
N ARG A 90 2.36 -16.98 38.47
CA ARG A 90 1.31 -16.44 39.35
C ARG A 90 1.77 -15.09 39.87
N GLY A 91 1.23 -14.01 39.30
CA GLY A 91 1.28 -12.68 39.90
C GLY A 91 2.52 -11.86 39.55
N ARG A 92 2.42 -11.13 38.44
CA ARG A 92 2.93 -9.75 38.19
C ARG A 92 3.08 -9.58 36.69
N ALA A 93 1.97 -9.30 36.01
CA ALA A 93 2.06 -8.65 34.71
C ALA A 93 2.59 -7.24 34.97
N LEU A 94 3.88 -7.02 34.70
CA LEU A 94 4.45 -5.68 34.65
C LEU A 94 3.77 -4.95 33.49
N SER A 95 2.75 -4.16 33.81
CA SER A 95 2.13 -3.16 32.94
C SER A 95 3.23 -2.20 32.50
N ARG A 96 3.75 -2.37 31.28
CA ARG A 96 4.58 -1.36 30.62
C ARG A 96 3.65 -0.40 29.89
N PRO A 97 3.88 0.92 29.96
CA PRO A 97 2.93 1.93 29.48
C PRO A 97 2.67 1.93 27.96
N ASN A 98 3.51 1.26 27.15
CA ASN A 98 3.42 1.27 25.68
C ASN A 98 3.05 -0.10 25.06
N LEU A 99 2.54 -1.07 25.82
CA LEU A 99 2.16 -2.39 25.28
C LEU A 99 0.67 -2.69 25.51
N PRO A 100 -0.06 -3.21 24.51
CA PRO A 100 -1.45 -3.59 24.67
C PRO A 100 -1.59 -4.69 25.74
N ASP A 101 -2.62 -4.54 26.57
CA ASP A 101 -2.90 -5.43 27.69
C ASP A 101 -3.02 -6.90 27.22
N ARG A 102 -2.89 -7.87 28.13
CA ARG A 102 -2.93 -9.31 27.81
C ARG A 102 -4.25 -9.72 27.13
N LEU A 103 -5.33 -8.95 27.34
CA LEU A 103 -6.58 -9.03 26.58
C LEU A 103 -6.44 -8.46 25.16
N GLY A 104 -5.76 -7.33 24.99
CA GLY A 104 -5.48 -6.71 23.68
C GLY A 104 -4.70 -7.64 22.74
N GLY A 105 -3.68 -8.35 23.24
CA GLY A 105 -2.95 -9.33 22.43
C GLY A 105 -3.81 -10.52 21.99
N ARG A 106 -4.73 -10.98 22.85
CA ARG A 106 -5.70 -12.03 22.53
C ARG A 106 -6.69 -11.56 21.47
N ASP A 107 -7.19 -10.34 21.60
CA ASP A 107 -8.14 -9.74 20.67
C ASP A 107 -7.49 -9.34 19.34
N TYR A 108 -6.19 -9.03 19.33
CA TYR A 108 -5.41 -8.80 18.12
C TYR A 108 -5.28 -10.09 17.30
N ILE A 109 -4.86 -11.20 17.93
CA ILE A 109 -4.75 -12.50 17.24
C ILE A 109 -6.11 -12.94 16.67
N ALA A 110 -7.17 -12.76 17.45
CA ALA A 110 -8.53 -13.11 17.02
C ALA A 110 -9.02 -12.30 15.81
N ARG A 111 -8.62 -11.03 15.67
CA ARG A 111 -9.03 -10.15 14.57
C ARG A 111 -8.16 -10.31 13.33
N HIS A 112 -6.85 -10.38 13.51
CA HIS A 112 -5.90 -10.33 12.40
C HIS A 112 -5.64 -11.70 11.77
N TYR A 113 -5.60 -12.79 12.55
CA TYR A 113 -5.15 -14.08 12.05
C TYR A 113 -6.20 -15.19 12.05
N LEU A 114 -7.29 -15.01 12.80
CA LEU A 114 -8.36 -16.00 12.90
C LEU A 114 -9.63 -15.50 12.20
N ILE A 115 -10.29 -16.41 11.48
CA ILE A 115 -11.60 -16.18 10.85
C ILE A 115 -12.63 -17.14 11.42
N PRO A 116 -13.92 -16.77 11.43
CA PRO A 116 -14.99 -17.67 11.83
C PRO A 116 -15.08 -18.85 10.86
N ILE A 117 -15.26 -20.07 11.39
CA ILE A 117 -15.42 -21.27 10.57
C ILE A 117 -16.75 -21.17 9.81
N PRO A 118 -16.76 -21.32 8.47
CA PRO A 118 -17.98 -21.27 7.69
C PRO A 118 -18.97 -22.35 8.14
N PRO A 119 -20.29 -22.10 8.04
CA PRO A 119 -21.28 -23.12 8.36
C PRO A 119 -21.08 -24.35 7.44
N PRO A 120 -21.21 -25.58 7.96
CA PRO A 120 -21.05 -26.79 7.14
C PRO A 120 -21.99 -26.74 5.94
N GLU A 121 -21.42 -26.85 4.74
CA GLU A 121 -22.19 -27.03 3.51
C GLU A 121 -23.06 -28.30 3.62
N LYS A 122 -24.28 -28.21 3.11
CA LYS A 122 -25.20 -29.34 3.10
C LYS A 122 -24.75 -30.31 2.00
N GLN A 123 -23.83 -31.22 2.30
CA GLN A 123 -23.77 -32.46 1.51
C GLN A 123 -25.13 -33.21 1.65
N GLU A 124 -25.52 -34.07 0.73
CA GLU A 124 -26.71 -34.90 0.93
C GLU A 124 -26.33 -36.15 1.76
N GLY A 125 -27.22 -36.60 2.65
CA GLY A 125 -27.05 -37.88 3.37
C GLY A 125 -26.32 -37.87 4.73
N GLU A 126 -25.61 -36.81 5.12
CA GLU A 126 -24.91 -36.76 6.40
C GLU A 126 -25.73 -36.04 7.48
N THR A 127 -25.86 -36.66 8.66
CA THR A 127 -26.66 -36.09 9.76
C THR A 127 -26.07 -34.76 10.27
N ARG A 128 -26.95 -33.78 10.54
CA ARG A 128 -26.62 -32.42 11.04
C ARG A 128 -25.68 -32.39 12.26
N LYS A 129 -25.64 -33.49 13.04
CA LYS A 129 -24.77 -33.66 14.22
C LYS A 129 -23.34 -34.10 13.89
N LYS A 130 -23.12 -34.91 12.84
CA LYS A 130 -21.77 -35.38 12.46
C LYS A 130 -20.96 -34.26 11.79
N ARG A 131 -21.57 -33.54 10.84
CA ARG A 131 -20.96 -32.37 10.16
C ARG A 131 -20.46 -31.29 11.12
N LYS A 132 -21.30 -30.90 12.07
CA LYS A 132 -20.97 -29.84 13.05
C LYS A 132 -19.83 -30.21 14.00
N ARG A 133 -19.56 -31.49 14.23
CA ARG A 133 -18.54 -31.93 15.20
C ARG A 133 -17.15 -32.05 14.58
N ALA A 134 -17.05 -32.53 13.34
CA ALA A 134 -15.75 -32.71 12.67
C ALA A 134 -15.10 -31.37 12.29
N GLN A 135 -15.88 -30.43 11.73
CA GLN A 135 -15.36 -29.13 11.30
C GLN A 135 -15.02 -28.16 12.44
N ARG A 136 -15.37 -28.49 13.68
CA ARG A 136 -15.24 -27.59 14.83
C ARG A 136 -14.25 -28.08 15.86
N GLN A 137 -13.37 -29.04 15.55
CA GLN A 137 -12.37 -29.50 16.52
C GLN A 137 -11.03 -28.84 16.25
N CYS A 138 -10.34 -28.40 17.31
CA CYS A 138 -8.98 -27.91 17.19
C CYS A 138 -8.08 -29.05 16.70
N ILE A 139 -7.47 -28.90 15.52
CA ILE A 139 -6.63 -29.94 14.92
C ILE A 139 -5.42 -30.27 15.80
N VAL A 140 -4.80 -29.25 16.39
CA VAL A 140 -3.64 -29.40 17.26
C VAL A 140 -4.05 -30.10 18.55
N CYS A 141 -5.12 -29.70 19.23
CA CYS A 141 -5.54 -30.41 20.46
C CYS A 141 -5.98 -31.85 20.19
N ALA A 142 -6.55 -32.13 19.01
CA ALA A 142 -6.98 -33.46 18.63
C ALA A 142 -5.81 -34.40 18.29
N HIS A 143 -4.71 -33.86 17.75
CA HIS A 143 -3.57 -34.65 17.26
C HIS A 143 -2.27 -34.43 18.05
N SER A 144 -2.24 -33.54 19.05
CA SER A 144 -1.06 -33.31 19.86
C SER A 144 -0.69 -34.56 20.67
N GLU A 145 0.61 -34.83 20.71
CA GLU A 145 1.23 -35.80 21.63
C GLU A 145 1.89 -35.10 22.84
N ILE A 146 2.04 -33.77 22.76
CA ILE A 146 2.73 -32.93 23.75
C ILE A 146 1.84 -32.64 24.97
N ARG A 147 0.51 -32.67 24.79
CA ARG A 147 -0.49 -32.40 25.85
C ARG A 147 -1.58 -33.44 25.82
N ASP A 148 -2.33 -33.54 26.92
CA ASP A 148 -3.53 -34.38 26.99
C ASP A 148 -4.46 -34.08 25.80
N ARG A 149 -4.89 -35.14 25.11
CA ARG A 149 -5.76 -35.06 23.92
C ARG A 149 -7.16 -34.61 24.33
N VAL A 150 -7.33 -33.31 24.51
CA VAL A 150 -8.62 -32.70 24.80
C VAL A 150 -9.29 -32.32 23.48
N ARG A 151 -10.45 -32.93 23.20
CA ARG A 151 -11.27 -32.56 22.05
C ARG A 151 -11.98 -31.23 22.30
N GLN A 152 -11.25 -30.13 22.10
CA GLN A 152 -11.81 -28.78 22.25
C GLN A 152 -12.57 -28.38 20.99
N LEU A 153 -13.80 -27.90 21.19
CA LEU A 153 -14.58 -27.30 20.12
C LEU A 153 -14.12 -25.85 19.88
N VAL A 154 -13.89 -25.52 18.63
CA VAL A 154 -13.46 -24.21 18.14
C VAL A 154 -14.45 -23.67 17.13
N THR A 155 -14.58 -22.35 17.12
CA THR A 155 -15.43 -21.61 16.19
C THR A 155 -14.62 -20.81 15.18
N THR A 156 -13.29 -20.89 15.25
CA THR A 156 -12.33 -20.10 14.48
C THR A 156 -11.34 -21.01 13.75
N MET A 157 -10.91 -20.58 12.56
CA MET A 157 -9.85 -21.19 11.77
C MET A 157 -8.77 -20.15 11.43
N CYS A 158 -7.54 -20.60 11.24
CA CYS A 158 -6.44 -19.75 10.81
C CYS A 158 -6.66 -19.25 9.38
N LYS A 159 -6.42 -17.96 9.10
CA LYS A 159 -6.49 -17.38 7.75
C LYS A 159 -5.46 -18.02 6.80
N GLU A 160 -4.22 -18.13 7.24
CA GLU A 160 -3.11 -18.65 6.42
C GLU A 160 -3.20 -20.17 6.17
N CYS A 161 -3.30 -20.95 7.25
CA CYS A 161 -3.27 -22.41 7.16
C CYS A 161 -4.63 -23.04 6.85
N GLN A 162 -5.72 -22.28 6.96
CA GLN A 162 -7.10 -22.77 6.83
C GLN A 162 -7.44 -23.96 7.75
N LEU A 163 -6.75 -24.09 8.87
CA LEU A 163 -6.96 -25.16 9.84
C LEU A 163 -7.78 -24.68 11.04
N PRO A 164 -8.76 -25.47 11.53
CA PRO A 164 -9.51 -25.16 12.74
C PRO A 164 -8.60 -25.33 13.96
N MET A 165 -8.38 -24.25 14.71
CA MET A 165 -7.49 -24.28 15.87
C MET A 165 -7.94 -23.29 16.94
N CYS A 166 -7.66 -23.60 18.21
CA CYS A 166 -7.89 -22.68 19.31
C CYS A 166 -6.74 -21.67 19.39
N MET A 167 -6.96 -20.52 20.02
CA MET A 167 -5.94 -19.46 20.07
C MET A 167 -4.61 -19.90 20.70
N LEU A 168 -4.68 -20.77 21.71
CA LEU A 168 -3.49 -21.33 22.34
C LEU A 168 -2.69 -22.24 21.39
N CYS A 169 -3.39 -22.97 20.52
CA CYS A 169 -2.77 -23.86 19.56
C CYS A 169 -2.29 -23.14 18.30
N PHE A 170 -2.93 -22.04 17.91
CA PHE A 170 -2.45 -21.17 16.86
C PHE A 170 -1.02 -20.70 17.16
N GLN A 171 -0.80 -20.22 18.38
CA GLN A 171 0.52 -19.78 18.83
C GLN A 171 1.56 -20.91 18.76
N ILE A 172 1.24 -22.10 19.28
CA ILE A 172 2.19 -23.24 19.26
C ILE A 172 2.49 -23.68 17.83
N TYR A 173 1.47 -23.76 16.98
CA TYR A 173 1.63 -24.24 15.62
C TYR A 173 2.48 -23.30 14.77
N HIS A 174 2.24 -22.00 14.86
CA HIS A 174 2.97 -20.99 14.09
C HIS A 174 4.31 -20.58 14.69
N VAL A 175 4.55 -20.77 15.99
CA VAL A 175 5.83 -20.39 16.63
C VAL A 175 6.78 -21.58 16.79
N GLN A 176 6.28 -22.82 16.91
CA GLN A 176 7.12 -23.98 17.26
C GLN A 176 7.12 -25.13 16.25
N ILE A 177 6.13 -25.22 15.36
CA ILE A 177 5.96 -26.40 14.47
C ILE A 177 6.22 -26.03 13.00
N LYS A 178 5.90 -24.80 12.59
CA LYS A 178 6.00 -24.36 11.20
C LYS A 178 7.28 -23.58 10.87
N TYR A 179 8.04 -23.14 11.88
CA TYR A 179 9.35 -22.49 11.76
C TYR A 179 10.39 -23.24 12.58
#